data_AF-A0A7J9AHU8-F1
#
_entry.id   AF-A0A7J9AHU8-F1
#
_cell.length_a   1.000
_cell.length_b   1.000
_cell.length_c   1.000
_cell.angle_alpha   90.00
_cell.angle_beta   90.00
_cell.angle_gamma   90.00
#
_symmetry.space_group_name_H-M   'P 1'
#
loop_
_entity.id
_entity.type
_entity.pdbx_description
1 polymer ?
#
loop_
_entity_poly.entity_id
_entity_poly.type
_entity_poly.pdbx_seq_one_letter_code
_entity_poly.pdbx_strand_id
1 'polypeptide(L)'
;MASKPGILTDWPWTPLGSFKYIILGPWVTEIIYSIMVKDPKEWDLTNFMVIPFMLWRMLHNQLWISLSRYRTAKGTNRIVDKGIEFDQVDRERNWDDQILFNGILFFLANKYFPGASHLPLWRTDGVIITMLLHVGPVEFLYYWFHRALHHHYLYSRYHSHHHSSIVTEPITSVIHPFAEHIVYFALFAIPTLTVVFTGTGSIFAIAGYITYIDLMNNMGHCNFELIPNWVFSIFPPLKYLMYTP
;
A
#
# COMPACT_ATOMS: atom_id res chain seq x y z
N MET A 1 -4.05 17.96 6.90
CA MET A 1 -5.47 17.57 6.69
C MET A 1 -5.99 18.18 5.41
N ALA A 2 -7.05 17.62 4.84
CA ALA A 2 -7.70 18.17 3.65
C ALA A 2 -8.27 19.57 3.92
N SER A 3 -8.39 20.39 2.87
CA SER A 3 -8.79 21.80 3.02
C SER A 3 -10.23 21.99 3.52
N LYS A 4 -11.12 21.04 3.23
CA LYS A 4 -12.51 20.98 3.71
C LYS A 4 -12.84 19.52 4.06
N PRO A 5 -12.43 19.00 5.23
CA PRO A 5 -12.54 17.58 5.56
C PRO A 5 -13.92 16.97 5.27
N GLY A 6 -13.94 15.81 4.61
CA GLY A 6 -15.14 15.03 4.35
C GLY A 6 -15.50 14.05 5.47
N ILE A 7 -16.59 13.29 5.28
CA ILE A 7 -16.92 12.14 6.14
C ILE A 7 -15.80 11.10 6.03
N LEU A 8 -15.43 10.47 7.16
CA LEU A 8 -14.33 9.51 7.25
C LEU A 8 -12.99 10.12 6.80
N THR A 9 -12.69 11.35 7.24
CA THR A 9 -11.37 11.94 7.00
C THR A 9 -10.30 11.25 7.83
N ASP A 10 -10.55 11.10 9.13
CA ASP A 10 -9.61 10.51 10.08
C ASP A 10 -9.76 8.98 10.16
N TRP A 11 -8.69 8.32 10.57
CA TRP A 11 -8.69 6.89 10.83
C TRP A 11 -9.51 6.57 12.10
N PRO A 12 -10.20 5.42 12.17
CA PRO A 12 -10.97 5.05 13.36
C PRO A 12 -10.13 4.99 14.65
N TRP A 13 -8.83 4.72 14.53
CA TRP A 13 -7.88 4.65 15.65
C TRP A 13 -7.02 5.91 15.83
N THR A 14 -7.32 7.02 15.15
CA THR A 14 -6.63 8.30 15.38
C THR A 14 -6.54 8.68 16.88
N PRO A 15 -7.59 8.48 17.72
CA PRO A 15 -7.51 8.76 19.16
C PRO A 15 -6.47 7.95 19.93
N LEU A 16 -6.01 6.80 19.40
CA LEU A 16 -5.00 5.96 20.05
C LEU A 16 -3.57 6.51 19.86
N GLY A 17 -3.36 7.40 18.89
CA GLY A 17 -2.03 7.93 18.56
C GLY A 17 -0.99 6.81 18.40
N SER A 18 0.13 6.91 19.12
CA SER A 18 1.20 5.92 19.08
C SER A 18 0.82 4.53 19.61
N PHE A 19 -0.32 4.39 20.33
CA PHE A 19 -0.79 3.10 20.85
C PHE A 19 -1.62 2.30 19.84
N LYS A 20 -1.85 2.81 18.63
CA LYS A 20 -2.68 2.19 17.59
C LYS A 20 -2.40 0.73 17.29
N TYR A 21 -1.17 0.24 17.48
CA TYR A 21 -0.81 -1.16 17.28
C TYR A 21 -1.59 -2.15 18.14
N ILE A 22 -2.18 -1.70 19.26
CA ILE A 22 -3.03 -2.52 20.12
C ILE A 22 -4.24 -3.11 19.38
N ILE A 23 -4.68 -2.49 18.28
CA ILE A 23 -5.80 -2.99 17.47
C ILE A 23 -5.52 -4.38 16.87
N LEU A 24 -4.24 -4.77 16.71
CA LEU A 24 -3.86 -6.10 16.25
C LEU A 24 -3.90 -7.17 17.35
N GLY A 25 -4.05 -6.75 18.62
CA GLY A 25 -4.02 -7.62 19.80
C GLY A 25 -4.86 -8.89 19.67
N PRO A 26 -6.15 -8.82 19.27
CA PRO A 26 -6.99 -10.01 19.12
C PRO A 26 -6.39 -11.07 18.20
N TRP A 27 -5.82 -10.68 17.06
CA TRP A 27 -5.24 -11.61 16.09
C TRP A 27 -3.87 -12.12 16.51
N VAL A 28 -3.06 -11.30 17.20
CA VAL A 28 -1.82 -11.77 17.84
C VAL A 28 -2.13 -12.86 18.86
N THR A 29 -3.15 -12.66 19.70
CA THR A 29 -3.60 -13.67 20.67
C THR A 29 -4.14 -14.92 19.98
N GLU A 30 -4.92 -14.78 18.89
CA GLU A 30 -5.43 -15.92 18.11
C GLU A 30 -4.29 -16.76 17.51
N ILE A 31 -3.26 -16.12 16.95
CA ILE A 31 -2.06 -16.81 16.44
C ILE A 31 -1.33 -17.55 17.57
N ILE A 32 -1.07 -16.89 18.70
CA ILE A 32 -0.39 -17.50 19.85
C ILE A 32 -1.18 -18.71 20.36
N TYR A 33 -2.50 -18.56 20.53
CA TYR A 33 -3.37 -19.66 20.93
C TYR A 33 -3.30 -20.82 19.94
N SER A 34 -3.33 -20.55 18.63
CA SER A 34 -3.23 -21.58 17.59
C SER A 34 -1.92 -22.36 17.70
N ILE A 35 -0.80 -21.69 17.96
CA ILE A 35 0.51 -22.34 18.08
C ILE A 35 0.61 -23.15 19.38
N MET A 36 0.08 -22.63 20.48
CA MET A 36 0.23 -23.22 21.81
C MET A 36 -0.75 -24.36 22.11
N VAL A 37 -1.93 -24.35 21.48
CA VAL A 37 -3.05 -25.22 21.88
C VAL A 37 -3.51 -26.16 20.77
N LYS A 38 -3.45 -25.76 19.50
CA LYS A 38 -3.96 -26.58 18.38
C LYS A 38 -2.92 -27.56 17.86
N ASP A 39 -3.41 -28.65 17.25
CA ASP A 39 -2.56 -29.60 16.53
C ASP A 39 -1.89 -28.90 15.34
N PRO A 40 -0.60 -29.15 15.04
CA PRO A 40 0.09 -28.62 13.86
C PRO A 40 -0.64 -28.83 12.53
N LYS A 41 -1.50 -29.84 12.40
CA LYS A 41 -2.33 -30.07 11.22
C LYS A 41 -3.43 -29.03 11.01
N GLU A 42 -3.81 -28.31 12.06
CA GLU A 42 -4.81 -27.23 12.02
C GLU A 42 -4.17 -25.85 11.78
N TRP A 43 -2.85 -25.79 11.59
CA TRP A 43 -2.15 -24.54 11.37
C TRP A 43 -2.44 -23.97 9.99
N ASP A 44 -2.87 -22.71 9.98
CA ASP A 44 -2.99 -21.94 8.74
C ASP A 44 -1.78 -21.04 8.56
N LEU A 45 -0.87 -21.46 7.68
CA LEU A 45 0.31 -20.65 7.34
C LEU A 45 -0.07 -19.28 6.75
N THR A 46 -1.21 -19.19 6.05
CA THR A 46 -1.71 -17.92 5.49
C THR A 46 -1.95 -16.91 6.61
N ASN A 47 -2.59 -17.35 7.69
CA ASN A 47 -2.86 -16.54 8.88
C ASN A 47 -1.55 -16.15 9.59
N PHE A 48 -0.63 -17.11 9.77
CA PHE A 48 0.65 -16.87 10.43
C PHE A 48 1.55 -15.88 9.67
N MET A 49 1.45 -15.84 8.34
CA MET A 49 2.25 -14.96 7.51
C MET A 49 1.74 -13.51 7.48
N VAL A 50 0.56 -13.20 8.02
CA VAL A 50 0.01 -11.83 8.02
C VAL A 50 0.94 -10.86 8.78
N ILE A 51 1.37 -11.20 10.01
CA ILE A 51 2.24 -10.32 10.81
C ILE A 51 3.64 -10.18 10.18
N PRO A 52 4.35 -11.27 9.81
CA PRO A 52 5.61 -11.16 9.08
C PRO A 52 5.50 -10.31 7.82
N PHE A 53 4.39 -10.42 7.08
CA PHE A 53 4.17 -9.63 5.88
C PHE A 53 3.94 -8.14 6.19
N MET A 54 3.19 -7.81 7.24
CA MET A 54 3.07 -6.41 7.70
C MET A 54 4.42 -5.81 8.08
N LEU A 55 5.26 -6.56 8.81
CA LEU A 55 6.61 -6.13 9.17
C LEU A 55 7.50 -5.94 7.95
N TRP A 56 7.39 -6.83 6.96
CA TRP A 56 8.06 -6.66 5.67
C TRP A 56 7.65 -5.35 4.99
N ARG A 57 6.35 -5.05 4.92
CA ARG A 57 5.86 -3.80 4.34
C ARG A 57 6.41 -2.57 5.09
N MET A 58 6.45 -2.62 6.42
CA MET A 58 7.05 -1.53 7.23
C MET A 58 8.54 -1.34 6.92
N LEU A 59 9.31 -2.44 6.92
CA LEU A 59 10.74 -2.40 6.59
C LEU A 59 10.98 -1.87 5.18
N HIS A 60 10.23 -2.37 4.20
CA HIS A 60 10.32 -1.97 2.81
C HIS A 60 10.09 -0.47 2.64
N ASN A 61 9.01 0.08 3.20
CA ASN A 61 8.75 1.52 3.20
C ASN A 61 9.87 2.31 3.91
N GLN A 62 10.34 1.84 5.06
CA GLN A 62 11.41 2.50 5.81
C GLN A 62 12.74 2.57 5.02
N LEU A 63 13.08 1.53 4.27
CA LEU A 63 14.25 1.52 3.38
C LEU A 63 14.12 2.59 2.29
N TRP A 64 12.94 2.69 1.67
CA TRP A 64 12.66 3.71 0.66
C TRP A 64 12.73 5.13 1.23
N ILE A 65 12.09 5.38 2.38
CA ILE A 65 12.17 6.68 3.08
C ILE A 65 13.62 7.05 3.35
N SER A 66 14.41 6.10 3.87
CA SER A 66 15.82 6.34 4.19
C SER A 66 16.63 6.69 2.94
N LEU A 67 16.39 5.99 1.83
CA LEU A 67 17.02 6.27 0.53
C LEU A 67 16.61 7.64 -0.03
N SER A 68 15.32 7.95 -0.04
CA SER A 68 14.78 9.23 -0.52
C SER A 68 15.30 10.42 0.30
N ARG A 69 15.32 10.32 1.64
CA ARG A 69 15.89 11.37 2.50
C ARG A 69 17.39 11.54 2.31
N TYR A 70 18.14 10.44 2.16
CA TYR A 70 19.56 10.51 1.84
C TYR A 70 19.81 11.24 0.52
N ARG A 71 19.04 10.92 -0.53
CA ARG A 71 19.11 11.59 -1.84
C ARG A 71 18.66 13.05 -1.78
N THR A 72 17.66 13.37 -0.97
CA THR A 72 17.21 14.76 -0.76
C THR A 72 18.29 15.61 -0.08
N ALA A 73 19.05 15.02 0.86
CA ALA A 73 20.11 15.71 1.59
C ALA A 73 21.44 15.83 0.83
N LYS A 74 21.80 14.87 -0.02
CA LYS A 74 23.12 14.79 -0.67
C LYS A 74 23.11 14.63 -2.20
N GLY A 75 21.96 14.39 -2.80
CA GLY A 75 21.82 14.04 -4.21
C GLY A 75 21.79 15.26 -5.13
N THR A 76 22.31 15.08 -6.35
CA THR A 76 22.28 16.07 -7.43
C THR A 76 21.12 15.88 -8.40
N ASN A 77 20.40 14.75 -8.30
CA ASN A 77 19.32 14.34 -9.20
C ASN A 77 17.92 14.46 -8.55
N ARG A 78 17.72 15.54 -7.78
CA ARG A 78 16.44 15.83 -7.11
C ARG A 78 15.45 16.40 -8.12
N ILE A 79 14.19 16.01 -8.02
CA ILE A 79 13.11 16.50 -8.91
C ILE A 79 12.64 17.87 -8.42
N VAL A 80 12.32 17.97 -7.12
CA VAL A 80 12.01 19.22 -6.44
C VAL A 80 13.20 19.63 -5.58
N ASP A 81 13.83 20.76 -5.92
CA ASP A 81 14.96 21.33 -5.19
C ASP A 81 14.49 22.17 -3.98
N LYS A 82 13.94 21.48 -2.98
CA LYS A 82 13.49 22.06 -1.70
C LYS A 82 13.77 21.10 -0.54
N GLY A 83 13.86 21.65 0.67
CA GLY A 83 13.88 20.86 1.89
C GLY A 83 12.48 20.34 2.24
N ILE A 84 12.42 19.25 3.01
CA ILE A 84 11.17 18.74 3.58
C ILE A 84 10.84 19.59 4.82
N GLU A 85 9.69 20.25 4.81
CA GLU A 85 9.24 21.09 5.92
C GLU A 85 8.73 20.25 7.10
N PHE A 86 8.95 20.73 8.34
CA PHE A 86 8.50 20.02 9.55
C PHE A 86 7.00 19.74 9.56
N ASP A 87 6.19 20.69 9.10
CA ASP A 87 4.74 20.51 8.99
C ASP A 87 4.37 19.36 8.04
N GLN A 88 5.17 19.09 7.01
CA GLN A 88 4.96 17.93 6.15
C GLN A 88 5.32 16.66 6.89
N VAL A 89 6.47 16.61 7.57
CA VAL A 89 6.90 15.45 8.38
C VAL A 89 5.81 15.05 9.38
N ASP A 90 5.22 16.02 10.07
CA ASP A 90 4.16 15.77 11.05
C ASP A 90 2.87 15.25 10.41
N ARG A 91 2.50 15.79 9.23
CA ARG A 91 1.34 15.33 8.46
C ARG A 91 1.48 13.89 7.96
N GLU A 92 2.69 13.47 7.63
CA GLU A 92 2.97 12.15 7.04
C GLU A 92 3.36 11.09 8.07
N ARG A 93 3.38 11.44 9.37
CA ARG A 93 3.84 10.58 10.46
C ARG A 93 3.06 9.27 10.62
N ASN A 94 1.80 9.25 10.18
CA ASN A 94 0.89 8.11 10.32
C ASN A 94 0.81 7.21 9.07
N TRP A 95 1.82 7.24 8.20
CA TRP A 95 1.88 6.47 6.95
C TRP A 95 1.66 4.96 7.11
N ASP A 96 1.90 4.42 8.31
CA ASP A 96 1.75 3.01 8.66
C ASP A 96 0.29 2.59 8.99
N ASP A 97 -0.64 3.55 9.12
CA ASP A 97 -2.07 3.25 9.34
C ASP A 97 -2.65 2.36 8.24
N GLN A 98 -2.24 2.59 7.00
CA GLN A 98 -2.63 1.78 5.84
C GLN A 98 -2.19 0.31 6.00
N ILE A 99 -1.01 0.06 6.61
CA ILE A 99 -0.48 -1.28 6.83
C ILE A 99 -1.32 -2.00 7.88
N LEU A 100 -1.66 -1.30 8.97
CA LEU A 100 -2.56 -1.82 10.00
C LEU A 100 -3.91 -2.18 9.42
N PHE A 101 -4.48 -1.29 8.59
CA PHE A 101 -5.76 -1.54 7.95
C PHE A 101 -5.72 -2.76 7.01
N ASN A 102 -4.68 -2.88 6.16
CA ASN A 102 -4.49 -4.06 5.31
C ASN A 102 -4.33 -5.34 6.14
N GLY A 103 -3.59 -5.28 7.25
CA GLY A 103 -3.43 -6.40 8.19
C GLY A 103 -4.76 -6.90 8.73
N ILE A 104 -5.61 -5.98 9.21
CA ILE A 104 -6.98 -6.30 9.65
C ILE A 104 -7.75 -6.97 8.51
N LEU A 105 -7.71 -6.41 7.29
CA LEU A 105 -8.40 -6.98 6.15
C LEU A 105 -7.89 -8.38 5.78
N PHE A 106 -6.60 -8.65 5.87
CA PHE A 106 -6.05 -9.98 5.63
C PHE A 106 -6.53 -10.99 6.66
N PHE A 107 -6.55 -10.62 7.94
CA PHE A 107 -7.09 -11.49 8.97
C PHE A 107 -8.58 -11.75 8.79
N LEU A 108 -9.37 -10.72 8.47
CA LEU A 108 -10.79 -10.87 8.20
C LEU A 108 -11.05 -11.72 6.96
N ALA A 109 -10.32 -11.50 5.87
CA ALA A 109 -10.42 -12.29 4.66
C ALA A 109 -10.09 -13.76 4.95
N ASN A 110 -8.97 -14.03 5.62
CA ASN A 110 -8.58 -15.38 6.04
C ASN A 110 -9.65 -16.09 6.87
N LYS A 111 -10.31 -15.36 7.78
CA LYS A 111 -11.36 -15.91 8.67
C LYS A 111 -12.70 -16.14 7.97
N TYR A 112 -13.09 -15.26 7.06
CA TYR A 112 -14.46 -15.23 6.53
C TYR A 112 -14.58 -15.69 5.08
N PHE A 113 -13.49 -15.71 4.30
CA PHE A 113 -13.51 -16.17 2.91
C PHE A 113 -12.88 -17.57 2.81
N PRO A 114 -13.66 -18.61 2.44
CA PRO A 114 -13.17 -19.99 2.39
C PRO A 114 -11.87 -20.18 1.57
N GLY A 115 -11.70 -19.43 0.49
CA GLY A 115 -10.51 -19.48 -0.37
C GLY A 115 -9.32 -18.64 0.09
N ALA A 116 -9.40 -17.96 1.23
CA ALA A 116 -8.32 -17.11 1.77
C ALA A 116 -7.61 -17.74 2.98
N SER A 117 -7.97 -18.97 3.34
CA SER A 117 -7.31 -19.78 4.36
C SER A 117 -6.55 -20.94 3.72
N HIS A 118 -5.48 -21.38 4.36
CA HIS A 118 -4.67 -22.53 3.93
C HIS A 118 -4.22 -22.46 2.47
N LEU A 119 -3.83 -21.26 2.02
CA LEU A 119 -3.33 -21.04 0.68
C LEU A 119 -2.01 -21.80 0.45
N PRO A 120 -1.80 -22.38 -0.75
CA PRO A 120 -0.50 -22.91 -1.11
C PRO A 120 0.54 -21.77 -1.16
N LEU A 121 1.82 -22.12 -1.03
CA LEU A 121 2.91 -21.13 -1.12
C LEU A 121 2.94 -20.46 -2.49
N TRP A 122 2.83 -21.24 -3.57
CA TRP A 122 3.01 -20.78 -4.94
C TRP A 122 1.96 -21.35 -5.90
N ARG A 123 1.43 -20.49 -6.77
CA ARG A 123 0.61 -20.86 -7.91
C ARG A 123 0.82 -19.89 -9.09
N THR A 124 1.29 -20.42 -10.21
CA THR A 124 1.62 -19.59 -11.38
C THR A 124 0.38 -19.04 -12.09
N ASP A 125 -0.73 -19.79 -12.13
CA ASP A 125 -2.00 -19.32 -12.70
C ASP A 125 -2.54 -18.10 -11.94
N GLY A 126 -2.48 -18.12 -10.60
CA GLY A 126 -2.80 -16.98 -9.76
C GLY A 126 -1.93 -15.74 -10.03
N VAL A 127 -0.62 -15.93 -10.24
CA VAL A 127 0.30 -14.83 -10.60
C VAL A 127 -0.12 -14.20 -11.93
N ILE A 128 -0.39 -15.02 -12.95
CA ILE A 128 -0.80 -14.53 -14.28
C ILE A 128 -2.13 -13.76 -14.19
N ILE A 129 -3.14 -14.33 -13.52
CA ILE A 129 -4.44 -13.67 -13.31
C ILE A 129 -4.25 -12.33 -12.60
N THR A 130 -3.45 -12.30 -11.54
CA THR A 130 -3.19 -11.09 -10.76
C THR A 130 -2.56 -10.00 -11.62
N MET A 131 -1.54 -10.35 -12.42
CA MET A 131 -0.89 -9.41 -13.34
C MET A 131 -1.84 -8.85 -14.38
N LEU A 132 -2.62 -9.71 -15.06
CA LEU A 132 -3.58 -9.30 -16.10
C LEU A 132 -4.68 -8.39 -15.55
N LEU A 133 -5.20 -8.70 -14.36
CA LEU A 133 -6.21 -7.87 -13.71
C LEU A 133 -5.64 -6.53 -13.25
N HIS A 134 -4.37 -6.51 -12.81
CA HIS A 134 -3.70 -5.27 -12.45
C HIS A 134 -3.54 -4.36 -13.67
N VAL A 135 -2.78 -4.80 -14.68
CA VAL A 135 -2.42 -3.96 -15.84
C VAL A 135 -3.60 -3.57 -16.73
N GLY A 136 -4.73 -4.28 -16.62
CA GLY A 136 -5.96 -3.97 -17.35
C GLY A 136 -7.00 -3.26 -16.45
N PRO A 137 -7.94 -4.00 -15.84
CA PRO A 137 -9.03 -3.42 -15.06
C PRO A 137 -8.61 -2.46 -13.94
N VAL A 138 -7.61 -2.81 -13.13
CA VAL A 138 -7.23 -2.00 -11.96
C VAL A 138 -6.64 -0.67 -12.39
N GLU A 139 -5.67 -0.67 -13.29
CA GLU A 139 -5.07 0.57 -13.81
C GLU A 139 -6.11 1.47 -14.48
N PHE A 140 -7.03 0.90 -15.26
CA PHE A 140 -8.12 1.66 -15.88
C PHE A 140 -9.01 2.34 -14.83
N LEU A 141 -9.46 1.59 -13.82
CA LEU A 141 -10.31 2.12 -12.76
C LEU A 141 -9.56 3.13 -11.88
N TYR A 142 -8.29 2.87 -11.58
CA TYR A 142 -7.40 3.78 -10.85
C TYR A 142 -7.33 5.13 -11.53
N TYR A 143 -7.05 5.16 -12.84
CA TYR A 143 -6.96 6.40 -13.62
C TYR A 143 -8.23 7.24 -13.50
N TRP A 144 -9.41 6.64 -13.69
CA TRP A 144 -10.66 7.37 -13.64
C TRP A 144 -11.03 7.83 -12.24
N PHE A 145 -10.77 7.01 -11.21
CA PHE A 145 -10.99 7.39 -9.83
C PHE A 145 -10.08 8.55 -9.42
N HIS A 146 -8.78 8.45 -9.72
CA HIS A 146 -7.82 9.51 -9.44
C HIS A 146 -8.18 10.80 -10.16
N ARG A 147 -8.57 10.73 -11.44
CA ARG A 147 -9.08 11.89 -12.18
C ARG A 147 -10.33 12.50 -11.54
N ALA A 148 -11.25 11.68 -11.01
CA ALA A 148 -12.43 12.17 -10.30
C ALA A 148 -12.06 12.87 -8.98
N LEU A 149 -11.05 12.37 -8.25
CA LEU A 149 -10.54 13.00 -7.04
C LEU A 149 -10.01 14.41 -7.27
N HIS A 150 -9.56 14.73 -8.48
CA HIS A 150 -9.15 16.09 -8.88
C HIS A 150 -10.32 17.04 -9.18
N HIS A 151 -11.56 16.56 -9.18
CA HIS A 151 -12.72 17.45 -9.24
C HIS A 151 -12.85 18.24 -7.92
N HIS A 152 -13.03 19.56 -8.00
CA HIS A 152 -12.96 20.52 -6.88
C HIS A 152 -13.65 20.06 -5.57
N TYR A 153 -14.82 19.41 -5.69
CA TYR A 153 -15.56 18.89 -4.54
C TYR A 153 -14.80 17.78 -3.80
N LEU A 154 -14.32 16.77 -4.52
CA LEU A 154 -13.57 15.64 -3.97
C LEU A 154 -12.13 16.05 -3.62
N TYR A 155 -11.52 16.89 -4.43
CA TYR A 155 -10.16 17.40 -4.19
C TYR A 155 -10.08 18.07 -2.84
N SER A 156 -10.94 19.06 -2.57
CA SER A 156 -10.89 19.80 -1.31
C SER A 156 -11.14 18.95 -0.06
N ARG A 157 -11.86 17.83 -0.19
CA ARG A 157 -12.29 16.96 0.91
C ARG A 157 -11.38 15.77 1.17
N TYR A 158 -10.84 15.20 0.11
CA TYR A 158 -10.16 13.90 0.16
C TYR A 158 -8.73 14.03 -0.39
N HIS A 159 -8.56 14.56 -1.59
CA HIS A 159 -7.27 14.48 -2.26
C HIS A 159 -6.28 15.63 -1.97
N SER A 160 -6.74 16.79 -1.50
CA SER A 160 -5.89 17.96 -1.28
C SER A 160 -4.85 17.75 -0.17
N HIS A 161 -5.10 16.82 0.75
CA HIS A 161 -4.16 16.50 1.82
C HIS A 161 -2.89 15.87 1.26
N HIS A 162 -3.02 14.93 0.33
CA HIS A 162 -1.91 14.31 -0.38
C HIS A 162 -1.09 15.35 -1.16
N HIS A 163 -1.77 16.22 -1.92
CA HIS A 163 -1.13 17.32 -2.68
C HIS A 163 -0.52 18.43 -1.82
N SER A 164 -0.73 18.41 -0.50
CA SER A 164 -0.05 19.34 0.41
C SER A 164 1.42 18.97 0.65
N SER A 165 1.85 17.78 0.23
CA SER A 165 3.24 17.34 0.30
C SER A 165 3.97 17.72 -0.98
N ILE A 166 4.67 18.86 -0.94
CA ILE A 166 5.32 19.45 -2.12
C ILE A 166 6.63 18.73 -2.45
N VAL A 167 7.38 18.33 -1.44
CA VAL A 167 8.58 17.50 -1.59
C VAL A 167 8.17 16.08 -1.29
N THR A 168 7.71 15.35 -2.31
CA THR A 168 7.18 14.01 -2.09
C THR A 168 8.23 13.11 -1.46
N GLU A 169 7.81 12.31 -0.49
CA GLU A 169 8.58 11.19 0.03
C GLU A 169 7.85 9.88 -0.34
N PRO A 170 8.51 8.72 -0.31
CA PRO A 170 7.87 7.44 -0.60
C PRO A 170 6.54 7.25 0.14
N ILE A 171 6.48 7.69 1.40
CA ILE A 171 5.27 7.66 2.23
C ILE A 171 4.16 8.61 1.79
N THR A 172 4.45 9.70 1.08
CA THR A 172 3.43 10.60 0.52
C THR A 172 2.42 9.83 -0.32
N SER A 173 2.86 8.75 -0.98
CA SER A 173 2.02 7.83 -1.77
C SER A 173 0.88 7.16 -0.99
N VAL A 174 0.95 7.16 0.35
CA VAL A 174 -0.04 6.56 1.24
C VAL A 174 -0.58 7.55 2.28
N ILE A 175 -0.40 8.86 2.07
CA ILE A 175 -0.99 9.90 2.92
C ILE A 175 -2.27 10.42 2.28
N HIS A 176 -3.36 9.74 2.61
CA HIS A 176 -4.71 10.09 2.16
C HIS A 176 -5.69 9.97 3.34
N PRO A 177 -6.81 10.70 3.32
CA PRO A 177 -7.90 10.51 4.26
C PRO A 177 -8.42 9.06 4.25
N PHE A 178 -9.02 8.63 5.35
CA PHE A 178 -9.44 7.24 5.53
C PHE A 178 -10.44 6.77 4.45
N ALA A 179 -11.40 7.61 4.06
CA ALA A 179 -12.34 7.31 2.98
C ALA A 179 -11.65 7.02 1.65
N GLU A 180 -10.60 7.78 1.31
CA GLU A 180 -9.85 7.58 0.07
C GLU A 180 -9.06 6.27 0.12
N HIS A 181 -8.49 5.93 1.28
CA HIS A 181 -7.86 4.62 1.50
C HIS A 181 -8.82 3.44 1.33
N ILE A 182 -10.06 3.53 1.83
CA ILE A 182 -11.06 2.48 1.64
C ILE A 182 -11.28 2.20 0.15
N VAL A 183 -11.42 3.25 -0.67
CA VAL A 183 -11.67 3.10 -2.11
C VAL A 183 -10.44 2.55 -2.83
N TYR A 184 -9.23 3.06 -2.54
CA TYR A 184 -8.01 2.49 -3.11
C TYR A 184 -7.83 1.02 -2.70
N PHE A 185 -8.12 0.66 -1.45
CA PHE A 185 -7.99 -0.72 -1.00
C PHE A 185 -9.02 -1.64 -1.67
N ALA A 186 -10.27 -1.21 -1.81
CA ALA A 186 -11.27 -1.95 -2.56
C ALA A 186 -10.84 -2.16 -4.02
N LEU A 187 -10.27 -1.13 -4.65
CA LEU A 187 -9.74 -1.19 -6.01
C LEU A 187 -8.56 -2.17 -6.13
N PHE A 188 -7.54 -2.03 -5.30
CA PHE A 188 -6.35 -2.89 -5.35
C PHE A 188 -6.61 -4.30 -4.80
N ALA A 189 -7.72 -4.54 -4.10
CA ALA A 189 -8.16 -5.86 -3.68
C ALA A 189 -8.79 -6.69 -4.83
N ILE A 190 -9.15 -6.08 -5.97
CA ILE A 190 -9.77 -6.80 -7.09
C ILE A 190 -8.95 -8.03 -7.52
N PRO A 191 -7.62 -7.93 -7.77
CA PRO A 191 -6.84 -9.10 -8.19
C PRO A 191 -6.72 -10.16 -7.10
N THR A 192 -6.49 -9.75 -5.84
CA THR A 192 -6.30 -10.68 -4.72
C THR A 192 -7.60 -11.41 -4.37
N LEU A 193 -8.74 -10.71 -4.35
CA LEU A 193 -10.05 -11.33 -4.14
C LEU A 193 -10.43 -12.23 -5.32
N THR A 194 -10.07 -11.87 -6.55
CA THR A 194 -10.35 -12.74 -7.70
C THR A 194 -9.65 -14.08 -7.53
N VAL A 195 -8.35 -14.10 -7.25
CA VAL A 195 -7.62 -15.37 -7.11
C VAL A 195 -8.05 -16.16 -5.89
N VAL A 196 -8.51 -15.50 -4.82
CA VAL A 196 -9.16 -16.14 -3.66
C VAL A 196 -10.46 -16.83 -4.08
N PHE A 197 -11.34 -16.14 -4.81
CA PHE A 197 -12.65 -16.69 -5.20
C PHE A 197 -12.60 -17.71 -6.33
N THR A 198 -11.58 -17.66 -7.18
CA THR A 198 -11.35 -18.66 -8.23
C THR A 198 -10.51 -19.84 -7.75
N GLY A 199 -10.04 -19.86 -6.50
CA GLY A 199 -9.20 -20.93 -5.94
C GLY A 199 -7.81 -21.01 -6.58
N THR A 200 -7.33 -19.92 -7.18
CA THR A 200 -6.02 -19.83 -7.82
C THR A 200 -5.01 -19.02 -7.00
N GLY A 201 -5.40 -18.54 -5.81
CA GLY A 201 -4.55 -17.75 -4.92
C GLY A 201 -3.37 -18.54 -4.33
N SER A 202 -2.29 -17.83 -4.02
CA SER A 202 -1.17 -18.37 -3.26
C SER A 202 -0.54 -17.27 -2.39
N ILE A 203 0.13 -17.66 -1.31
CA ILE A 203 0.74 -16.72 -0.36
C ILE A 203 1.72 -15.79 -1.08
N PHE A 204 2.64 -16.35 -1.88
CA PHE A 204 3.64 -15.54 -2.59
C PHE A 204 3.07 -14.73 -3.76
N ALA A 205 2.01 -15.19 -4.43
CA ALA A 205 1.35 -14.39 -5.48
C ALA A 205 0.73 -13.12 -4.88
N ILE A 206 -0.02 -13.26 -3.78
CA ILE A 206 -0.65 -12.14 -3.09
C ILE A 206 0.39 -11.21 -2.47
N ALA A 207 1.34 -11.76 -1.70
CA ALA A 207 2.40 -10.97 -1.07
C ALA A 207 3.29 -10.25 -2.10
N GLY A 208 3.61 -10.92 -3.21
CA GLY A 208 4.39 -10.35 -4.30
C GLY A 208 3.67 -9.20 -4.99
N TYR A 209 2.36 -9.33 -5.25
CA TYR A 209 1.55 -8.27 -5.84
C TYR A 209 1.46 -7.02 -4.96
N ILE A 210 1.18 -7.19 -3.66
CA ILE A 210 1.13 -6.07 -2.72
C ILE A 210 2.51 -5.43 -2.54
N THR A 211 3.58 -6.24 -2.49
CA THR A 211 4.96 -5.72 -2.46
C THR A 211 5.28 -4.92 -3.73
N TYR A 212 4.81 -5.38 -4.90
CA TYR A 212 4.94 -4.64 -6.16
C TYR A 212 4.20 -3.30 -6.11
N ILE A 213 2.97 -3.24 -5.61
CA ILE A 213 2.25 -1.97 -5.43
C ILE A 213 3.03 -1.03 -4.50
N ASP A 214 3.47 -1.50 -3.34
CA ASP A 214 4.28 -0.70 -2.40
C ASP A 214 5.56 -0.21 -3.07
N LEU A 215 6.21 -1.04 -3.89
CA LEU A 215 7.43 -0.68 -4.63
C LEU A 215 7.15 0.43 -5.64
N MET A 216 6.13 0.29 -6.47
CA MET A 216 5.80 1.28 -7.50
C MET A 216 5.40 2.62 -6.88
N ASN A 217 4.60 2.59 -5.81
CA ASN A 217 4.19 3.78 -5.08
C ASN A 217 5.38 4.51 -4.42
N ASN A 218 6.24 3.76 -3.73
CA ASN A 218 7.43 4.31 -3.09
C ASN A 218 8.42 4.88 -4.09
N MET A 219 8.63 4.15 -5.19
CA MET A 219 9.47 4.61 -6.28
C MET A 219 8.95 5.93 -6.81
N GLY A 220 7.72 6.02 -7.34
CA GLY A 220 7.25 7.24 -7.97
C GLY A 220 7.03 8.46 -7.06
N HIS A 221 7.21 8.32 -5.74
CA HIS A 221 7.17 9.44 -4.81
C HIS A 221 8.54 9.72 -4.16
N CYS A 222 9.64 9.13 -4.64
CA CYS A 222 10.93 9.24 -3.97
C CYS A 222 11.66 10.59 -4.13
N ASN A 223 11.16 11.50 -4.98
CA ASN A 223 11.71 12.84 -5.27
C ASN A 223 13.15 12.86 -5.81
N PHE A 224 13.58 11.79 -6.48
CA PHE A 224 14.82 11.79 -7.24
C PHE A 224 14.68 10.97 -8.52
N GLU A 225 15.39 11.37 -9.56
CA GLU A 225 15.39 10.63 -10.83
C GLU A 225 16.08 9.27 -10.64
N LEU A 226 15.29 8.19 -10.57
CA LEU A 226 15.81 6.83 -10.48
C LEU A 226 16.25 6.31 -11.85
N ILE A 227 15.47 6.64 -12.89
CA ILE A 227 15.72 6.22 -14.28
C ILE A 227 16.15 7.47 -15.07
N PRO A 228 17.32 7.45 -15.71
CA PRO A 228 17.80 8.61 -16.46
C PRO A 228 17.01 8.79 -17.77
N ASN A 229 16.77 10.05 -18.14
CA ASN A 229 15.93 10.43 -19.27
C ASN A 229 16.32 9.80 -20.63
N TRP A 230 17.60 9.48 -20.83
CA TRP A 230 18.07 8.88 -22.09
C TRP A 230 17.44 7.51 -22.38
N VAL A 231 17.01 6.77 -21.35
CA VAL A 231 16.35 5.47 -21.53
C VAL A 231 15.03 5.65 -22.27
N PHE A 232 14.27 6.70 -21.93
CA PHE A 232 13.02 7.06 -22.61
C PHE A 232 13.25 7.61 -24.02
N SER A 233 14.42 8.19 -24.30
CA SER A 233 14.80 8.60 -25.66
C SER A 233 15.10 7.39 -26.55
N ILE A 234 15.72 6.33 -26.01
CA ILE A 234 16.04 5.11 -26.76
C ILE A 234 14.79 4.25 -26.99
N PHE A 235 13.94 4.11 -25.97
CA PHE A 235 12.70 3.35 -26.07
C PHE A 235 11.49 4.16 -25.57
N PRO A 236 10.95 5.07 -26.40
CA PRO A 236 9.82 5.93 -26.03
C PRO A 236 8.58 5.20 -25.48
N PRO A 237 8.23 3.97 -25.92
CA PRO A 237 7.10 3.24 -25.33
C PRO A 237 7.26 2.92 -23.84
N LEU A 238 8.49 2.92 -23.30
CA LEU A 238 8.74 2.59 -21.88
C LEU A 238 7.95 3.48 -20.92
N LYS A 239 7.71 4.74 -21.28
CA LYS A 239 6.96 5.69 -20.45
C LYS A 239 5.51 5.26 -20.17
N TYR A 240 4.97 4.35 -20.98
CA TYR A 240 3.63 3.79 -20.80
C TYR A 240 3.64 2.44 -20.05
N LEU A 241 4.82 1.87 -19.82
CA LEU A 241 5.01 0.55 -19.20
C LEU A 241 5.64 0.66 -17.81
N MET A 242 6.29 1.77 -17.50
CA MET A 242 7.01 2.00 -16.26
C MET A 242 6.62 3.34 -15.67
N TYR A 243 6.05 3.29 -14.48
CA TYR A 243 5.85 4.46 -13.64
C TYR A 243 7.20 4.90 -13.07
N THR A 244 7.53 6.19 -13.16
CA THR A 244 8.76 6.78 -12.62
C THR A 244 8.48 8.07 -11.86
N PRO A 245 9.37 8.47 -10.93
CA PRO A 245 9.31 9.76 -10.24
C PRO A 245 9.25 10.96 -11.19
#